data_AF-D9VP36-F1
#
_entry.id   AF-D9VP36-F1
#
_cell.length_a   1.000
_cell.length_b   1.000
_cell.length_c   1.000
_cell.angle_alpha   90.00
_cell.angle_beta   90.00
_cell.angle_gamma   90.00
#
_symmetry.space_group_name_H-M   'P 1'
#
loop_
_entity.id
_entity.type
_entity.pdbx_description
1 polymer ?
#
loop_
_entity_poly.entity_id
_entity_poly.type
_entity_poly.pdbx_seq_one_letter_code
_entity_poly.pdbx_strand_id
1 'polypeptide(L)'
;PGTTPPAPPATPARLTLGTPVRAAASSRWCERVTVTFTNTGTTAARSGTVSFATHIIGALGVDWATITTTQPLPAPIAGGSSKTQTYTVCVEAWRVPLGMHVETRNVSAAWN
;
A
#
# COMPACT_ATOMS: atom_id res chain seq x y z
N PRO A 1 50.43 -1.39 -8.99
CA PRO A 1 49.31 -0.75 -8.25
C PRO A 1 48.05 -0.74 -9.13
N GLY A 2 47.10 -1.63 -8.85
CA GLY A 2 45.85 -1.70 -9.61
C GLY A 2 44.85 -0.67 -9.10
N THR A 3 44.35 0.19 -9.97
CA THR A 3 43.23 1.09 -9.68
C THR A 3 41.95 0.28 -9.65
N THR A 4 41.29 0.20 -8.50
CA THR A 4 39.94 -0.38 -8.39
C THR A 4 38.98 0.41 -9.28
N PRO A 5 38.15 -0.25 -10.11
CA PRO A 5 37.16 0.44 -10.93
C PRO A 5 36.18 1.26 -10.07
N PRO A 6 35.69 2.43 -10.55
CA PRO A 6 34.69 3.21 -9.83
C PRO A 6 33.42 2.41 -9.62
N ALA A 7 32.80 2.55 -8.45
CA ALA A 7 31.49 1.95 -8.19
C ALA A 7 30.43 2.52 -9.16
N PRO A 8 29.46 1.70 -9.61
CA PRO A 8 28.35 2.19 -10.42
C PRO A 8 27.58 3.33 -9.73
N PRO A 9 26.99 4.27 -10.50
CA PRO A 9 26.17 5.33 -9.93
C PRO A 9 24.97 4.78 -9.15
N ALA A 10 24.60 5.45 -8.06
CA ALA A 10 23.39 5.12 -7.33
C ALA A 10 22.13 5.49 -8.14
N THR A 11 21.09 4.67 -8.04
CA THR A 11 19.78 4.90 -8.68
C THR A 11 18.74 5.32 -7.64
N PRO A 12 17.82 6.25 -7.99
CA PRO A 12 16.73 6.65 -7.10
C PRO A 12 15.87 5.48 -6.65
N ALA A 13 15.21 5.62 -5.49
CA ALA A 13 14.26 4.63 -5.00
C ALA A 13 13.13 4.43 -6.02
N ARG A 14 12.79 3.18 -6.29
CA ARG A 14 11.74 2.81 -7.24
C ARG A 14 10.93 1.66 -6.66
N LEU A 15 9.76 1.98 -6.13
CA LEU A 15 8.89 0.98 -5.51
C LEU A 15 7.96 0.34 -6.53
N THR A 16 7.82 -0.97 -6.42
CA THR A 16 6.70 -1.73 -6.96
C THR A 16 5.89 -2.30 -5.80
N LEU A 17 4.58 -2.39 -5.98
CA LEU A 17 3.67 -2.93 -4.98
C LEU A 17 3.20 -4.31 -5.46
N GLY A 18 3.25 -5.29 -4.56
CA GLY A 18 2.61 -6.59 -4.79
C GLY A 18 1.08 -6.49 -4.71
N THR A 19 0.40 -7.54 -5.18
CA THR A 19 -1.04 -7.67 -5.04
C THR A 19 -1.45 -7.57 -3.57
N PRO A 20 -2.38 -6.66 -3.20
CA PRO A 20 -2.79 -6.52 -1.82
C PRO A 20 -3.56 -7.77 -1.35
N VAL A 21 -3.17 -8.30 -0.19
CA VAL A 21 -3.89 -9.39 0.48
C VAL A 21 -4.83 -8.78 1.52
N ARG A 22 -6.13 -9.05 1.38
CA ARG A 22 -7.18 -8.53 2.25
C ARG A 22 -7.60 -9.55 3.29
N ALA A 23 -7.95 -9.08 4.47
CA ALA A 23 -8.60 -9.87 5.50
C ALA A 23 -9.52 -8.99 6.35
N ALA A 24 -10.56 -9.58 6.94
CA ALA A 24 -11.45 -8.86 7.84
C ALA A 24 -10.69 -8.25 9.02
N ALA A 25 -11.07 -7.02 9.37
CA ALA A 25 -10.72 -6.40 10.64
C ALA A 25 -11.83 -6.63 11.69
N SER A 26 -11.68 -6.06 12.88
CA SER A 26 -12.69 -6.17 13.95
C SER A 26 -14.02 -5.49 13.60
N SER A 27 -13.98 -4.44 12.79
CA SER A 27 -15.16 -3.65 12.40
C SER A 27 -15.51 -3.90 10.94
N ARG A 28 -16.81 -3.98 10.61
CA ARG A 28 -17.27 -4.27 9.24
C ARG A 28 -16.92 -3.21 8.20
N TRP A 29 -16.60 -1.99 8.65
CA TRP A 29 -16.17 -0.86 7.83
C TRP A 29 -14.63 -0.74 7.77
N CYS A 30 -13.92 -1.74 8.27
CA CYS A 30 -12.47 -1.80 8.28
C CYS A 30 -11.96 -3.10 7.65
N GLU A 31 -10.78 -3.02 7.07
CA GLU A 31 -10.08 -4.14 6.46
C GLU A 31 -8.61 -4.13 6.83
N ARG A 32 -8.02 -5.32 6.96
CA ARG A 32 -6.57 -5.48 7.04
C ARG A 32 -6.04 -5.71 5.64
N VAL A 33 -5.20 -4.80 5.17
CA VAL A 33 -4.61 -4.84 3.83
C VAL A 33 -3.11 -5.03 3.97
N THR A 34 -2.62 -6.22 3.60
CA THR A 34 -1.20 -6.53 3.60
C THR A 34 -0.61 -6.27 2.22
N VAL A 35 0.42 -5.44 2.17
CA VAL A 35 1.07 -5.02 0.93
C VAL A 35 2.58 -5.24 1.06
N THR A 36 3.17 -5.83 0.03
CA THR A 36 4.63 -5.94 -0.11
C THR A 36 5.12 -4.83 -1.03
N PHE A 37 6.08 -4.05 -0.56
CA PHE A 37 6.75 -2.98 -1.29
C PHE A 37 8.15 -3.44 -1.65
N THR A 38 8.50 -3.44 -2.92
CA THR A 38 9.83 -3.85 -3.41
C THR A 38 10.54 -2.64 -4.01
N ASN A 39 11.69 -2.27 -3.45
CA ASN A 39 12.50 -1.18 -3.99
C ASN A 39 13.53 -1.73 -4.97
N THR A 40 13.35 -1.45 -6.26
CA THR A 40 14.29 -1.87 -7.32
C THR A 40 15.41 -0.86 -7.55
N GLY A 41 15.38 0.30 -6.88
CA GLY A 41 16.47 1.27 -6.86
C GLY A 41 17.58 0.88 -5.89
N THR A 42 18.73 1.55 -5.94
CA THR A 42 19.82 1.31 -4.98
C THR A 42 19.82 2.25 -3.80
N THR A 43 19.08 3.37 -3.88
CA THR A 43 18.83 4.27 -2.75
C THR A 43 17.54 3.92 -2.02
N ALA A 44 17.48 4.25 -0.73
CA ALA A 44 16.30 3.96 0.11
C ALA A 44 15.14 4.93 -0.18
N ALA A 45 13.91 4.43 -0.21
CA ALA A 45 12.72 5.27 -0.08
C ALA A 45 12.61 5.69 1.38
N ARG A 46 12.76 6.99 1.66
CA ARG A 46 12.90 7.51 3.03
C ARG A 46 11.58 7.95 3.64
N SER A 47 10.64 8.33 2.79
CA SER A 47 9.31 8.74 3.19
C SER A 47 8.33 8.50 2.04
N GLY A 48 7.04 8.51 2.35
CA GLY A 48 6.02 8.36 1.34
C GLY A 48 4.65 8.15 1.94
N THR A 49 3.69 8.00 1.04
CA THR A 49 2.28 7.81 1.35
C THR A 49 1.75 6.64 0.53
N VAL A 50 0.98 5.78 1.17
CA VAL A 50 0.24 4.70 0.54
C VAL A 50 -1.23 5.12 0.50
N SER A 51 -1.85 5.02 -0.67
CA SER A 51 -3.26 5.34 -0.90
C SER A 51 -4.03 4.06 -1.16
N PHE A 52 -5.13 3.88 -0.44
CA PHE A 52 -6.01 2.72 -0.51
C PHE A 52 -7.36 3.14 -1.06
N ALA A 53 -7.77 2.56 -2.18
CA ALA A 53 -9.12 2.72 -2.71
C ALA A 53 -10.03 1.60 -2.19
N THR A 54 -10.89 1.96 -1.25
CA THR A 54 -11.83 1.05 -0.60
C THR A 54 -13.21 1.21 -1.22
N HIS A 55 -13.69 0.14 -1.84
CA HIS A 55 -15.00 0.07 -2.47
C HIS A 55 -16.04 -0.37 -1.43
N ILE A 56 -17.22 0.24 -1.47
CA ILE A 56 -18.36 -0.12 -0.61
C ILE A 56 -19.33 -0.89 -1.48
N ILE A 57 -19.40 -2.18 -1.23
CA ILE A 57 -20.14 -3.13 -2.04
C ILE A 57 -21.48 -3.42 -1.38
N GLY A 58 -22.55 -3.14 -2.12
CA GLY A 58 -23.92 -3.42 -1.71
C GLY A 58 -24.41 -4.79 -2.15
N ALA A 59 -25.70 -5.03 -1.93
CA ALA A 59 -26.37 -6.24 -2.39
C ALA A 59 -26.13 -6.47 -3.90
N LEU A 60 -26.01 -7.75 -4.29
CA LEU A 60 -25.73 -8.17 -5.67
C LEU A 60 -24.35 -7.74 -6.22
N GLY A 61 -23.42 -7.29 -5.36
CA GLY A 61 -22.07 -6.92 -5.78
C GLY A 61 -21.94 -5.54 -6.42
N VAL A 62 -22.99 -4.71 -6.32
CA VAL A 62 -22.99 -3.34 -6.85
C VAL A 62 -21.99 -2.49 -6.06
N ASP A 63 -21.16 -1.73 -6.76
CA ASP A 63 -20.25 -0.75 -6.15
C ASP A 63 -20.98 0.58 -5.96
N TRP A 64 -21.21 0.96 -4.70
CA TRP A 64 -21.96 2.17 -4.35
C TRP A 64 -21.04 3.39 -4.22
N ALA A 65 -19.81 3.18 -3.79
CA ALA A 65 -18.85 4.25 -3.53
C ALA A 65 -17.42 3.71 -3.43
N THR A 66 -16.47 4.52 -3.88
CA THR A 66 -15.05 4.31 -3.60
C THR A 66 -14.54 5.43 -2.69
N ILE A 67 -13.96 5.06 -1.56
CA ILE A 67 -13.34 5.99 -0.60
C ILE A 67 -11.83 5.77 -0.63
N THR A 68 -11.07 6.83 -0.89
CA THR A 68 -9.62 6.80 -0.84
C THR A 68 -9.14 7.24 0.53
N THR A 69 -8.34 6.40 1.20
CA THR A 69 -7.65 6.76 2.45
C THR A 69 -6.14 6.69 2.25
N THR A 70 -5.39 7.41 3.08
CA THR A 70 -3.93 7.46 2.99
C THR A 70 -3.29 7.11 4.32
N GLN A 71 -2.17 6.40 4.25
CA GLN A 71 -1.34 6.06 5.41
C GLN A 71 0.15 6.21 5.05
N PRO A 72 1.04 6.39 6.03
CA PRO A 72 2.47 6.51 5.74
C PRO A 72 3.02 5.22 5.13
N LEU A 73 3.93 5.37 4.17
CA LEU A 73 4.78 4.28 3.66
C LEU A 73 5.56 3.67 4.83
N PRO A 74 5.88 2.35 4.84
CA PRO A 74 6.60 1.74 5.94
C PRO A 74 8.10 2.04 5.79
N ALA A 75 8.45 3.31 5.76
CA ALA A 75 9.78 3.80 5.50
C ALA A 75 10.71 3.63 6.72
N PRO A 76 12.04 3.62 6.52
CA PRO A 76 12.70 3.53 5.22
C PRO A 76 12.59 2.14 4.59
N ILE A 77 12.61 2.07 3.25
CA ILE A 77 12.73 0.81 2.48
C ILE A 77 14.06 0.86 1.73
N ALA A 78 15.00 0.02 2.14
CA ALA A 78 16.35 0.01 1.56
C ALA A 78 16.33 -0.34 0.07
N GLY A 79 17.32 0.16 -0.68
CA GLY A 79 17.49 -0.19 -2.08
C GLY A 79 17.72 -1.70 -2.27
N GLY A 80 17.13 -2.29 -3.31
CA GLY A 80 17.19 -3.72 -3.60
C GLY A 80 16.46 -4.62 -2.60
N SER A 81 15.72 -4.04 -1.65
CA SER A 81 15.01 -4.79 -0.60
C SER A 81 13.49 -4.78 -0.81
N SER A 82 12.82 -5.71 -0.14
CA SER A 82 11.36 -5.69 0.00
C SER A 82 10.95 -5.54 1.46
N LYS A 83 9.81 -4.89 1.69
CA LYS A 83 9.19 -4.77 3.01
C LYS A 83 7.70 -5.03 2.91
N THR A 84 7.18 -5.89 3.78
CA THR A 84 5.75 -6.18 3.87
C THR A 84 5.16 -5.47 5.07
N GLN A 85 4.01 -4.80 4.88
CA GLN A 85 3.29 -4.10 5.94
C GLN A 85 1.80 -4.42 5.86
N THR A 86 1.20 -4.68 7.00
CA THR A 86 -0.26 -4.75 7.15
C THR A 86 -0.78 -3.41 7.63
N TYR A 87 -1.79 -2.92 6.94
CA TYR A 87 -2.50 -1.69 7.23
C TYR A 87 -3.91 -1.99 7.68
N THR A 88 -4.38 -1.29 8.70
CA THR A 88 -5.82 -1.24 9.00
C THR A 88 -6.40 -0.06 8.26
N VAL A 89 -7.22 -0.35 7.26
CA VAL A 89 -7.88 0.62 6.40
C VAL A 89 -9.35 0.67 6.79
N CYS A 90 -9.82 1.84 7.20
CA CYS A 90 -11.20 2.03 7.65
C CYS A 90 -11.85 3.17 6.88
N VAL A 91 -13.13 2.99 6.51
CA VAL A 91 -14.00 4.07 6.08
C VAL A 91 -14.91 4.50 7.24
N GLU A 92 -15.67 5.58 7.10
CA GLU A 92 -16.60 5.97 8.15
C GLU A 92 -17.73 4.94 8.29
N ALA A 93 -18.07 4.54 9.52
CA ALA A 93 -19.02 3.46 9.78
C ALA A 93 -20.41 3.65 9.13
N TRP A 94 -20.87 4.90 9.02
CA TRP A 94 -22.16 5.25 8.42
C TRP A 94 -22.19 5.07 6.90
N ARG A 95 -21.02 5.00 6.25
CA ARG A 95 -20.87 4.74 4.81
C ARG A 95 -21.12 3.28 4.46
N VAL A 96 -21.10 2.38 5.45
CA VAL A 96 -21.29 0.93 5.26
C VAL A 96 -22.57 0.48 5.99
N PRO A 97 -23.75 0.64 5.34
CA PRO A 97 -25.02 0.11 5.83
C PRO A 97 -24.97 -1.39 6.11
N LEU A 98 -25.91 -1.88 6.92
CA LEU A 98 -26.08 -3.31 7.15
C LEU A 98 -26.35 -4.05 5.83
N GLY A 99 -25.69 -5.20 5.66
CA GLY A 99 -25.73 -5.98 4.41
C GLY A 99 -24.73 -5.52 3.34
N MET A 100 -23.99 -4.43 3.58
CA MET A 100 -22.86 -4.01 2.74
C MET A 100 -21.52 -4.36 3.39
N HIS A 101 -20.47 -4.41 2.59
CA HIS A 101 -19.10 -4.64 3.04
C HIS A 101 -18.09 -3.78 2.28
N VAL A 102 -16.86 -3.73 2.79
CA VAL A 102 -15.75 -3.01 2.16
C VAL A 102 -14.83 -3.94 1.40
N GLU A 103 -14.27 -3.48 0.29
CA GLU A 103 -13.22 -4.17 -0.46
C GLU A 103 -12.13 -3.20 -0.92
N THR A 104 -10.91 -3.33 -0.40
CA THR A 104 -9.78 -2.50 -0.84
C THR A 104 -9.11 -3.09 -2.06
N ARG A 105 -9.51 -2.62 -3.25
CA ARG A 105 -9.09 -3.25 -4.52
C ARG A 105 -7.81 -2.66 -5.09
N ASN A 106 -7.59 -1.36 -4.91
CA ASN A 106 -6.42 -0.68 -5.46
C ASN A 106 -5.57 -0.08 -4.35
N VAL A 107 -4.25 -0.28 -4.46
CA VAL A 107 -3.26 0.33 -3.59
C VAL A 107 -2.20 0.99 -4.47
N SER A 108 -1.91 2.26 -4.19
CA SER A 108 -0.83 3.01 -4.83
C SER A 108 0.09 3.61 -3.77
N ALA A 109 1.30 3.97 -4.16
CA ALA A 109 2.21 4.69 -3.28
C ALA A 109 2.91 5.82 -4.01
N ALA A 110 3.22 6.88 -3.27
CA ALA A 110 4.11 7.95 -3.68
C ALA A 110 5.24 8.04 -2.64
N TRP A 111 6.47 8.30 -3.09
CA TRP A 111 7.65 8.28 -2.21
C TRP A 111 8.71 9.29 -2.65
N ASN A 112 9.61 9.60 -1.70
CA ASN A 112 10.83 10.37 -1.89
C ASN A 112 12.02 9.66 -1.23
#